data_AF-A0A7C8YCA3-F1
#
_entry.id   AF-A0A7C8YCA3-F1
#
_cell.length_a   1.000
_cell.length_b   1.000
_cell.length_c   1.000
_cell.angle_alpha   90.00
_cell.angle_beta   90.00
_cell.angle_gamma   90.00
#
_symmetry.space_group_name_H-M   'P 1'
#
loop_
_entity.id
_entity.type
_entity.pdbx_description
1 polymer ?
#
loop_
_entity_poly.entity_id
_entity_poly.type
_entity_poly.pdbx_seq_one_letter_code
_entity_poly.pdbx_strand_id
1 'polypeptide(L)'
;AGLRERSGAGASLDALFRGKLFENFTVDNHTYAHAQIRATFYPKFENEKSDQEIRTRMIEMVSKGLATVEVTLKHSGSLFMYAGHQGGAYAKNSFGNIYTAVGVFVLGRMFCEAWDSQACKKQ
;
A
#
# COMPACT_ATOMS: atom_id res chain seq x y z
N ALA A 1 40.53 31.16 -26.75
CA ALA A 1 39.90 30.23 -25.81
C ALA A 1 38.39 30.26 -26.05
N GLY A 2 37.85 29.27 -26.78
CA GLY A 2 36.43 29.23 -27.16
C GLY A 2 35.73 28.07 -26.47
N LEU A 3 34.64 28.36 -25.75
CA LEU A 3 33.75 27.36 -25.16
C LEU A 3 33.08 26.52 -26.26
N ARG A 4 33.08 25.19 -26.09
CA ARG A 4 32.21 24.26 -26.83
C ARG A 4 31.13 23.77 -25.88
N GLU A 5 29.90 24.24 -26.07
CA GLU A 5 28.71 23.59 -25.56
C GLU A 5 28.51 22.26 -26.30
N ARG A 6 28.43 21.15 -25.55
CA ARG A 6 27.98 19.86 -26.09
C ARG A 6 26.46 19.86 -26.08
N SER A 7 25.87 20.06 -27.25
CA SER A 7 24.45 19.86 -27.50
C SER A 7 24.13 18.37 -27.30
N GLY A 8 23.57 18.02 -26.14
CA GLY A 8 23.01 16.70 -25.90
C GLY A 8 21.80 16.51 -26.79
N ALA A 9 21.95 15.71 -27.85
CA ALA A 9 20.86 15.36 -28.74
C ALA A 9 19.79 14.60 -27.95
N GLY A 10 18.72 15.28 -27.58
CA GLY A 10 17.50 14.64 -27.10
C GLY A 10 16.97 13.73 -28.20
N ALA A 11 17.19 12.42 -28.05
CA ALA A 11 16.61 11.43 -28.93
C ALA A 11 15.08 11.59 -28.88
N SER A 12 14.50 12.03 -29.99
CA SER A 12 13.08 12.25 -30.13
C SER A 12 12.35 10.93 -29.89
N LEU A 13 11.50 10.88 -28.86
CA LEU A 13 10.68 9.71 -28.52
C LEU A 13 9.82 9.26 -29.73
N ASP A 14 9.49 10.18 -30.62
CA ASP A 14 8.79 9.88 -31.87
C ASP A 14 9.55 8.96 -32.82
N ALA A 15 10.89 8.93 -32.76
CA ALA A 15 11.70 8.00 -33.54
C ALA A 15 11.70 6.58 -32.95
N LEU A 16 11.48 6.45 -31.63
CA LEU A 16 11.34 5.15 -30.96
C LEU A 16 10.00 4.46 -31.31
N PHE A 17 8.94 5.23 -31.54
CA PHE A 17 7.59 4.70 -31.77
C PHE A 17 7.19 4.55 -33.26
N ARG A 18 7.95 5.10 -34.22
CA ARG A 18 7.62 5.05 -35.66
C ARG A 18 8.21 3.88 -36.44
N GLY A 19 9.12 3.10 -35.85
CA GLY A 19 9.73 1.94 -36.49
C GLY A 19 9.09 0.62 -36.03
N LYS A 20 9.20 -0.42 -36.87
CA LYS A 20 8.86 -1.84 -36.64
C LYS A 20 9.62 -2.49 -35.46
N LEU A 21 9.96 -1.74 -34.41
CA LEU A 21 10.74 -2.18 -33.26
C LEU A 21 10.04 -3.30 -32.47
N PHE A 22 8.71 -3.33 -32.54
CA PHE A 22 7.88 -4.33 -31.86
C PHE A 22 7.50 -5.54 -32.74
N GLU A 23 7.78 -5.54 -34.05
CA GLU A 23 7.48 -6.72 -34.91
C GLU A 23 8.35 -7.93 -34.54
N ASN A 24 9.51 -7.72 -33.93
CA ASN A 24 10.41 -8.76 -33.43
C ASN A 24 10.56 -8.72 -31.90
N PHE A 25 9.57 -8.23 -31.16
CA PHE A 25 9.61 -8.28 -29.71
C PHE A 25 9.35 -9.72 -29.24
N THR A 26 10.42 -10.49 -29.05
CA THR A 26 10.37 -11.78 -28.38
C THR A 26 10.59 -11.55 -26.89
N VAL A 27 9.62 -11.97 -26.06
CA VAL A 27 9.79 -11.99 -24.60
C VAL A 27 10.87 -13.01 -24.28
N ASP A 28 12.12 -12.54 -24.13
CA ASP A 28 13.20 -13.35 -23.60
C ASP A 28 13.14 -13.35 -22.05
N ASN A 29 13.68 -14.40 -21.43
CA ASN A 29 13.72 -14.51 -19.97
C ASN A 29 14.66 -13.48 -19.29
N HIS A 30 15.22 -12.54 -20.05
CA HIS A 30 16.16 -11.54 -19.56
C HIS A 30 15.55 -10.15 -19.46
N THR A 31 14.41 -9.90 -20.11
CA THR A 31 13.74 -8.59 -20.10
C THR A 31 12.46 -8.65 -19.26
N TYR A 32 12.60 -8.66 -17.94
CA TYR A 32 11.46 -8.53 -17.03
C TYR A 32 11.69 -7.42 -16.00
N ALA A 33 10.63 -6.66 -15.71
CA ALA A 33 10.59 -5.74 -14.58
C ALA A 33 9.96 -6.46 -13.39
N HIS A 34 10.71 -6.61 -12.30
CA HIS A 34 10.17 -7.17 -11.06
C HIS A 34 9.48 -6.08 -10.25
N ALA A 35 8.16 -6.21 -10.05
CA ALA A 35 7.38 -5.35 -9.18
C ALA A 35 6.81 -6.18 -8.03
N GLN A 36 6.93 -5.64 -6.81
CA GLN A 36 6.37 -6.27 -5.61
C GLN A 36 5.47 -5.27 -4.89
N ILE A 37 4.29 -5.75 -4.49
CA ILE A 37 3.40 -4.98 -3.63
C ILE A 37 4.00 -4.97 -2.23
N ARG A 38 4.37 -3.79 -1.75
CA ARG A 38 4.96 -3.61 -0.41
C ARG A 38 3.91 -3.39 0.69
N ALA A 39 2.72 -2.95 0.30
CA ALA A 39 1.72 -2.44 1.20
C ALA A 39 0.33 -2.48 0.56
N THR A 40 -0.67 -3.06 1.24
CA THR A 40 -2.08 -2.98 0.85
C THR A 40 -2.94 -2.62 2.06
N PHE A 41 -3.62 -1.48 1.99
CA PHE A 41 -4.66 -1.17 2.95
C PHE A 41 -5.95 -1.93 2.60
N TYR A 42 -6.87 -2.01 3.57
CA TYR A 42 -8.21 -2.50 3.30
C TYR A 42 -8.85 -1.70 2.15
N PRO A 43 -9.65 -2.36 1.29
CA PRO A 43 -10.42 -1.68 0.27
C PRO A 43 -11.23 -0.53 0.86
N LYS A 44 -11.42 0.54 0.08
CA LYS A 44 -12.28 1.65 0.49
C LYS A 44 -13.68 1.10 0.76
N PHE A 45 -14.17 1.30 1.99
CA PHE A 45 -15.54 1.01 2.35
C PHE A 45 -16.36 2.30 2.32
N GLU A 46 -17.64 2.14 1.99
CA GLU A 46 -18.60 3.23 2.10
C GLU A 46 -19.20 3.21 3.49
N ASN A 47 -19.45 4.40 4.04
CA ASN A 47 -20.26 4.46 5.24
C ASN A 47 -21.68 4.07 4.83
N GLU A 48 -22.31 3.18 5.59
CA GLU A 48 -23.73 2.94 5.44
C GLU A 48 -24.42 4.31 5.60
N LYS A 49 -25.20 4.71 4.60
CA LYS A 49 -26.20 5.75 4.84
C LYS A 49 -27.25 5.14 5.78
N SER A 50 -28.23 5.89 6.27
CA SER A 50 -29.29 5.32 7.13
C SER A 50 -30.23 4.38 6.35
N ASP A 51 -29.67 3.36 5.72
CA ASP A 51 -30.33 2.47 4.80
C ASP A 51 -30.83 1.27 5.61
N GLN A 52 -32.06 1.39 6.06
CA GLN A 52 -32.73 0.33 6.84
C GLN A 52 -32.81 -0.98 6.06
N GLU A 53 -32.71 -0.96 4.73
CA GLU A 53 -32.76 -2.16 3.90
C GLU A 53 -31.49 -3.01 4.05
N ILE A 54 -30.30 -2.39 4.03
CA ILE A 54 -29.03 -3.11 4.22
C ILE A 54 -28.98 -3.73 5.61
N ARG A 55 -29.38 -2.97 6.64
CA ARG A 55 -29.49 -3.48 8.02
C ARG A 55 -30.45 -4.68 8.11
N THR A 56 -31.63 -4.57 7.50
CA THR A 56 -32.63 -5.65 7.51
C THR A 56 -32.09 -6.90 6.83
N ARG A 57 -31.43 -6.74 5.68
CA ARG A 57 -30.81 -7.84 4.95
C ARG A 57 -29.68 -8.50 5.73
N MET A 58 -28.84 -7.71 6.42
CA MET A 58 -27.79 -8.24 7.31
C MET A 58 -28.39 -9.09 8.43
N ILE A 59 -29.43 -8.60 9.10
CA ILE A 59 -30.13 -9.34 10.17
C ILE A 59 -30.72 -10.64 9.63
N GLU A 60 -31.34 -10.61 8.45
CA GLU A 60 -31.91 -11.79 7.82
C GLU A 60 -30.85 -12.85 7.50
N MET A 61 -29.71 -12.45 6.93
CA MET A 61 -28.62 -13.39 6.61
C MET A 61 -28.05 -14.05 7.87
N VAL A 62 -27.86 -13.29 8.95
CA VAL A 62 -27.35 -13.81 10.22
C VAL A 62 -28.37 -14.71 10.91
N SER A 63 -29.65 -14.32 10.96
CA SER A 63 -30.70 -15.10 11.63
C SER A 63 -30.98 -16.45 10.94
N LYS A 64 -30.77 -16.54 9.62
CA LYS A 64 -30.84 -17.79 8.85
C LYS A 64 -29.55 -18.62 8.89
N GLY A 65 -28.50 -18.14 9.58
CA GLY A 65 -27.21 -18.82 9.66
C GLY A 65 -26.45 -18.87 8.32
N LEU A 66 -26.79 -18.00 7.37
CA LEU A 66 -26.18 -17.97 6.03
C LEU A 66 -24.87 -17.17 6.01
N ALA A 67 -24.66 -16.28 6.99
CA ALA A 67 -23.47 -15.46 7.11
C ALA A 67 -23.18 -15.08 8.57
N THR A 68 -21.95 -14.64 8.82
CA THR A 68 -21.53 -14.01 10.08
C THR A 68 -21.20 -12.55 9.82
N VAL A 69 -21.59 -11.67 10.74
CA VAL A 69 -21.24 -10.24 10.69
C VAL A 69 -20.18 -9.97 11.75
N GLU A 70 -19.01 -9.52 11.32
CA GLU A 70 -17.95 -9.04 12.20
C GLU A 70 -18.14 -7.54 12.47
N VAL A 71 -18.15 -7.16 13.75
CA VAL A 71 -18.33 -5.75 14.17
C VAL A 71 -17.11 -5.34 14.97
N THR A 72 -16.47 -4.25 14.55
CA THR A 72 -15.28 -3.69 15.21
C THR A 72 -15.53 -2.25 15.62
N LEU A 73 -14.86 -1.80 16.69
CA LEU A 73 -14.88 -0.40 17.10
C LEU A 73 -14.15 0.48 16.07
N LYS A 74 -14.81 1.54 15.59
CA LYS A 74 -14.17 2.55 14.73
C LYS A 74 -13.37 3.50 15.59
N HIS A 75 -12.04 3.39 15.55
CA HIS A 75 -11.16 4.32 16.23
C HIS A 75 -11.03 5.64 15.46
N SER A 76 -10.99 6.74 16.21
CA SER A 76 -10.68 8.08 15.67
C SER A 76 -9.16 8.28 15.70
N GLY A 77 -8.53 8.23 14.53
CA GLY A 77 -7.09 8.41 14.40
C GLY A 77 -6.62 8.37 12.95
N SER A 78 -5.30 8.45 12.77
CA SER A 78 -4.67 8.31 11.47
C SER A 78 -4.44 6.84 11.13
N LEU A 79 -4.74 6.46 9.88
CA LEU A 79 -4.49 5.11 9.40
C LEU A 79 -2.98 4.85 9.31
N PHE A 80 -2.51 3.79 9.98
CA PHE A 80 -1.12 3.38 10.04
C PHE A 80 -1.03 1.88 9.75
N MET A 81 -0.03 1.48 8.98
CA MET A 81 0.26 0.08 8.68
C MET A 81 1.74 -0.21 8.88
N TYR A 82 2.04 -1.32 9.55
CA TYR A 82 3.38 -1.82 9.76
C TYR A 82 3.51 -3.18 9.10
N ALA A 83 4.44 -3.32 8.16
CA ALA A 83 4.68 -4.54 7.41
C ALA A 83 5.93 -5.30 7.91
N GLY A 84 6.25 -5.15 9.21
CA GLY A 84 7.44 -5.72 9.83
C GLY A 84 8.70 -4.90 9.57
N HIS A 85 9.81 -5.31 10.21
CA HIS A 85 11.07 -4.57 10.18
C HIS A 85 11.60 -4.30 8.76
N GLN A 86 11.50 -5.28 7.86
CA GLN A 86 11.93 -5.14 6.46
C GLN A 86 10.87 -4.52 5.55
N GLY A 87 9.58 -4.72 5.86
CA GLY A 87 8.47 -4.19 5.05
C GLY A 87 8.19 -2.72 5.29
N GLY A 88 8.58 -2.18 6.45
CA GLY A 88 8.47 -0.75 6.77
C GLY A 88 7.09 -0.31 7.26
N ALA A 89 6.92 1.00 7.39
CA ALA A 89 5.73 1.62 7.94
C ALA A 89 5.10 2.62 6.98
N TYR A 90 3.76 2.61 6.91
CA TYR A 90 2.97 3.34 5.92
C TYR A 90 1.84 4.09 6.61
N ALA A 91 1.57 5.30 6.13
CA ALA A 91 0.36 6.05 6.44
C ALA A 91 -0.49 6.18 5.18
N LYS A 92 -1.73 6.66 5.30
CA LYS A 92 -2.61 6.86 4.15
C LYS A 92 -1.88 7.71 3.09
N ASN A 93 -1.66 7.13 1.92
CA ASN A 93 -1.01 7.75 0.77
C ASN A 93 0.39 8.33 1.05
N SER A 94 1.11 7.87 2.08
CA SER A 94 2.43 8.39 2.41
C SER A 94 3.34 7.37 3.08
N PHE A 95 4.65 7.52 2.85
CA PHE A 95 5.71 6.64 3.34
C PHE A 95 6.95 7.47 3.71
N GLY A 96 7.67 7.07 4.75
CA GLY A 96 8.95 7.70 5.13
C GLY A 96 8.84 9.12 5.67
N ASN A 97 7.68 9.50 6.23
CA ASN A 97 7.45 10.81 6.82
C ASN A 97 7.36 10.76 8.35
N ILE A 98 7.24 11.93 8.98
CA ILE A 98 7.14 12.05 10.44
C ILE A 98 5.96 11.27 11.03
N TYR A 99 4.82 11.19 10.34
CA TYR A 99 3.66 10.42 10.81
C TYR A 99 3.95 8.93 10.87
N THR A 100 4.64 8.39 9.85
CA THR A 100 5.07 6.99 9.85
C THR A 100 6.13 6.72 10.92
N ALA A 101 7.04 7.67 11.17
CA ALA A 101 8.05 7.54 12.23
C ALA A 101 7.41 7.53 13.63
N VAL A 102 6.45 8.43 13.89
CA VAL A 102 5.69 8.46 15.14
C VAL A 102 4.92 7.15 15.33
N GLY A 103 4.31 6.62 14.27
CA GLY A 103 3.61 5.34 14.34
C GLY A 103 4.53 4.17 14.71
N VAL A 104 5.74 4.10 14.15
CA VAL A 104 6.75 3.09 14.53
C VAL A 104 7.18 3.25 15.99
N PHE A 105 7.39 4.48 16.44
CA PHE A 105 7.76 4.76 17.83
C PHE A 105 6.67 4.30 18.81
N VAL A 106 5.41 4.68 18.56
CA VAL A 106 4.27 4.28 19.40
C VAL A 106 4.10 2.76 19.39
N LEU A 107 4.22 2.13 18.22
CA LEU A 107 4.12 0.68 18.09
C LEU A 107 5.23 -0.04 18.87
N GLY A 108 6.47 0.44 18.79
CA GLY A 108 7.59 -0.10 19.57
C GLY A 108 7.34 0.00 21.07
N ARG A 109 6.82 1.14 21.54
CA ARG A 109 6.43 1.32 22.93
C ARG A 109 5.32 0.34 23.35
N MET A 110 4.30 0.14 22.51
CA MET A 110 3.23 -0.84 22.79
C MET A 110 3.78 -2.26 22.89
N PHE A 111 4.73 -2.66 22.04
CA PHE A 111 5.37 -3.97 22.16
C PHE A 111 6.16 -4.12 23.46
N CYS A 112 6.92 -3.10 23.86
CA CYS A 112 7.62 -3.10 25.15
C CYS A 112 6.65 -3.20 26.32
N GLU A 113 5.54 -2.45 26.30
CA GLU A 113 4.54 -2.49 27.37
C GLU A 113 3.82 -3.83 27.46
N ALA A 114 3.60 -4.52 26.33
CA ALA A 114 2.87 -5.79 26.31
C ALA A 114 3.75 -7.04 26.46
N TRP A 115 5.03 -7.01 26.03
CA TRP A 115 5.93 -8.17 26.00
C TRP A 115 7.30 -7.97 26.68
N ASP A 116 7.58 -6.78 27.21
CA ASP A 116 8.79 -6.45 27.96
C ASP A 116 10.08 -6.95 27.26
N SER A 117 10.89 -7.80 27.92
CA SER A 117 12.11 -8.37 27.36
C SER A 117 11.94 -9.16 26.06
N GLN A 118 10.72 -9.58 25.71
CA GLN A 118 10.42 -10.27 24.45
C GLN A 118 9.99 -9.33 23.32
N ALA A 119 9.82 -8.03 23.57
CA ALA A 119 9.32 -7.06 22.59
C ALA A 119 10.12 -7.07 21.27
N CYS A 120 11.46 -7.09 21.36
CA CYS A 120 12.33 -7.11 20.17
C CYS A 120 12.13 -8.37 19.30
N LYS A 121 11.60 -9.46 19.84
CA LYS A 121 11.29 -10.69 19.09
C LYS A 121 9.89 -10.66 18.46
N LYS A 122 9.05 -9.70 18.85
CA LYS A 122 7.65 -9.55 18.40
C LYS A 122 7.47 -8.44 17.36
N GLN A 123 8.48 -7.59 17.18
CA GLN A 123 8.59 -6.63 16.06
C GLN A 123 9.07 -7.31 14.78
#